data_AF-A0A938MWC5-F1
#
_entry.id   AF-A0A938MWC5-F1
#
_cell.length_a   1.000
_cell.length_b   1.000
_cell.length_c   1.000
_cell.angle_alpha   90.00
_cell.angle_beta   90.00
_cell.angle_gamma   90.00
#
_symmetry.space_group_name_H-M   'P 1'
#
loop_
_entity.id
_entity.type
_entity.pdbx_description
1 polymer ?
#
loop_
_entity_poly.entity_id
_entity_poly.type
_entity_poly.pdbx_seq_one_letter_code
_entity_poly.pdbx_strand_id
1 'polypeptide(L)'
;MIKKTMLTKEVKRIIRSVFEPACRDHGFRRTKRGGIGWYHPVDDHYFVITFRTPRQWNRHWGGFLECKMRIQDQINPWFAELRHPMERSIVALASDAERETIRHWYNEAAARTTIPDETPDHLTVMERELSEMLRVPLDGPLSAETDNEFLLRFHTATDVRRWAFFILERLAEWMEDMTDQWRRWHETAGWDKKPHQPFLKAIRADSESDAPRLAYADWLAERGDTWSEVIRIQCRYPDGYMPWETADRLEKLIREHRHRFDRGADDLLVYVRFRRGMIEEVHCSADRFLKVGARILETFPLVNVLSLHKVKGRGMRLADSSELSAIRSLKMMHLADDDWQWIVRSPHLGRVEKLRVALPRPIDLAWLLDMPLARQLRVLDLTGSQLDANVLALFGDTDAVSGLETLVLSDTGMDDEMARRLSEVATFRGLKRLSVDDNARLGVEGIASILQAEFAPRLELLAVGSGWPDDYLAQHLAESQLSSTIHVSMKHGFSGLDMEAFESRFPNCSFGQDLIARYL
;
A
#
# COMPACT_ATOMS: atom_id res chain seq x y z
N MET A 1 -40.04 -27.07 10.48
CA MET A 1 -38.66 -27.02 11.05
C MET A 1 -37.73 -26.31 10.07
N ILE A 2 -37.61 -24.98 10.15
CA ILE A 2 -36.63 -24.22 9.36
C ILE A 2 -35.30 -24.29 10.13
N LYS A 3 -34.27 -24.91 9.52
CA LYS A 3 -32.96 -25.13 10.16
C LYS A 3 -32.31 -23.78 10.55
N LYS A 4 -31.85 -23.71 11.81
CA LYS A 4 -31.11 -22.63 12.51
C LYS A 4 -30.15 -21.76 11.66
N THR A 5 -29.54 -22.31 10.62
CA THR A 5 -28.52 -21.66 9.77
C THR A 5 -29.07 -20.95 8.52
N MET A 6 -30.33 -21.19 8.13
CA MET A 6 -30.92 -20.55 6.94
C MET A 6 -31.24 -19.07 7.18
N LEU A 7 -31.69 -18.70 8.38
CA LEU A 7 -32.24 -17.36 8.60
C LEU A 7 -31.19 -16.24 8.65
N THR A 8 -29.99 -16.46 9.22
CA THR A 8 -28.93 -15.43 9.19
C THR A 8 -28.43 -15.17 7.77
N LYS A 9 -28.32 -16.21 6.93
CA LYS A 9 -27.99 -16.05 5.51
C LYS A 9 -29.10 -15.33 4.76
N GLU A 10 -30.35 -15.59 5.12
CA GLU A 10 -31.53 -14.96 4.53
C GLU A 10 -31.67 -13.48 4.91
N VAL A 11 -31.51 -13.12 6.18
CA VAL A 11 -31.41 -11.71 6.63
C VAL A 11 -30.33 -11.00 5.83
N LYS A 12 -29.14 -11.62 5.75
CA LYS A 12 -28.03 -11.06 4.99
C LYS A 12 -28.35 -10.87 3.50
N ARG A 13 -29.07 -11.82 2.89
CA ARG A 13 -29.52 -11.75 1.49
C ARG A 13 -30.53 -10.62 1.30
N ILE A 14 -31.48 -10.45 2.22
CA ILE A 14 -32.52 -9.41 2.16
C ILE A 14 -31.89 -8.02 2.26
N ILE A 15 -31.06 -7.78 3.28
CA ILE A 15 -30.39 -6.48 3.46
C ILE A 15 -29.56 -6.13 2.21
N ARG A 16 -28.81 -7.09 1.64
CA ARG A 16 -28.08 -6.86 0.38
C ARG A 16 -29.00 -6.53 -0.78
N SER A 17 -30.10 -7.27 -0.96
CA SER A 17 -31.00 -7.04 -2.09
C SER A 17 -31.65 -5.66 -2.07
N VAL A 18 -31.81 -5.06 -0.89
CA VAL A 18 -32.40 -3.73 -0.72
C VAL A 18 -31.33 -2.64 -0.83
N PHE A 19 -30.22 -2.76 -0.10
CA PHE A 19 -29.20 -1.71 -0.03
C PHE A 19 -28.21 -1.72 -1.19
N GLU A 20 -27.83 -2.87 -1.74
CA GLU A 20 -26.74 -2.96 -2.72
C GLU A 20 -27.01 -2.17 -4.03
N PRO A 21 -28.23 -2.12 -4.58
CA PRO A 21 -28.56 -1.24 -5.71
C PRO A 21 -28.43 0.24 -5.33
N ALA A 22 -29.15 0.69 -4.29
CA ALA A 22 -29.18 2.09 -3.90
C ALA A 22 -27.79 2.62 -3.46
N CYS A 23 -27.04 1.82 -2.70
CA CYS A 23 -25.67 2.14 -2.34
C CYS A 23 -24.78 2.29 -3.58
N ARG A 24 -24.91 1.41 -4.58
CA ARG A 24 -24.14 1.51 -5.82
C ARG A 24 -24.44 2.82 -6.56
N ASP A 25 -25.71 3.16 -6.67
CA ASP A 25 -26.17 4.36 -7.39
C ASP A 25 -25.72 5.65 -6.70
N HIS A 26 -25.55 5.61 -5.38
CA HIS A 26 -25.10 6.73 -4.56
C HIS A 26 -23.62 6.63 -4.15
N GLY A 27 -22.79 5.90 -4.89
CA GLY A 27 -21.32 5.89 -4.70
C GLY A 27 -20.79 5.13 -3.48
N PHE A 28 -21.65 4.46 -2.71
CA PHE A 28 -21.26 3.66 -1.56
C PHE A 28 -20.53 2.38 -1.98
N ARG A 29 -19.52 2.01 -1.19
CA ARG A 29 -18.70 0.81 -1.36
C ARG A 29 -18.96 -0.17 -0.23
N ARG A 30 -18.92 -1.46 -0.54
CA ARG A 30 -19.20 -2.53 0.43
C ARG A 30 -18.00 -2.82 1.34
N THR A 31 -18.26 -3.08 2.63
CA THR A 31 -17.23 -3.47 3.60
C THR A 31 -16.82 -4.95 3.41
N LYS A 32 -15.52 -5.26 3.54
CA LYS A 32 -14.95 -6.60 3.26
C LYS A 32 -14.78 -7.51 4.48
N ARG A 33 -14.84 -7.01 5.73
CA ARG A 33 -14.62 -7.82 6.95
C ARG A 33 -15.68 -7.58 8.05
N GLY A 34 -16.19 -8.67 8.64
CA GLY A 34 -16.86 -8.69 9.96
C GLY A 34 -18.37 -8.42 10.03
N GLY A 35 -19.05 -8.03 8.94
CA GLY A 35 -20.51 -7.74 8.95
C GLY A 35 -21.06 -7.43 7.55
N ILE A 36 -22.34 -7.08 7.45
CA ILE A 36 -22.86 -6.40 6.24
C ILE A 36 -22.68 -4.92 6.47
N GLY A 37 -22.04 -4.21 5.55
CA GLY A 37 -21.99 -2.76 5.65
C GLY A 37 -21.55 -2.10 4.35
N TRP A 38 -21.78 -0.81 4.31
CA TRP A 38 -21.42 0.08 3.22
C TRP A 38 -20.74 1.31 3.79
N TYR A 39 -19.87 1.92 3.00
CA TYR A 39 -19.25 3.19 3.34
C TYR A 39 -19.24 4.12 2.13
N HIS A 40 -19.41 5.41 2.38
CA HIS A 40 -19.31 6.46 1.40
C HIS A 40 -18.26 7.46 1.86
N PRO A 41 -17.26 7.81 1.02
CA PRO A 41 -16.38 8.93 1.32
C PRO A 41 -17.18 10.23 1.23
N VAL A 42 -17.33 10.94 2.34
CA VAL A 42 -17.95 12.27 2.39
C VAL A 42 -16.86 13.23 2.77
N ASP A 43 -16.46 14.07 1.81
CA ASP A 43 -15.25 14.89 1.88
C ASP A 43 -14.02 14.04 2.20
N ASP A 44 -13.63 14.07 3.45
CA ASP A 44 -12.36 13.63 3.98
C ASP A 44 -12.53 12.55 5.07
N HIS A 45 -13.78 12.12 5.26
CA HIS A 45 -14.25 11.17 6.25
C HIS A 45 -15.10 10.10 5.57
N TYR A 46 -15.52 9.13 6.36
CA TYR A 46 -16.33 8.04 5.87
C TYR A 46 -17.62 7.96 6.63
N PHE A 47 -18.71 8.09 5.89
CA PHE A 47 -20.01 7.69 6.37
C PHE A 47 -20.11 6.17 6.25
N VAL A 48 -20.32 5.47 7.35
CA VAL A 48 -20.33 4.01 7.40
C VAL A 48 -21.65 3.52 7.96
N ILE A 49 -22.29 2.60 7.25
CA ILE A 49 -23.51 1.91 7.67
C ILE A 49 -23.16 0.45 7.90
N THR A 50 -23.45 -0.09 9.07
CA THR A 50 -23.20 -1.50 9.39
C THR A 50 -24.44 -2.17 9.96
N PHE A 51 -24.68 -3.38 9.50
CA PHE A 51 -25.73 -4.28 9.95
C PHE A 51 -25.12 -5.51 10.63
N ARG A 52 -25.63 -5.81 11.83
CA ARG A 52 -25.25 -6.99 12.59
C ARG A 52 -26.48 -7.67 13.15
N THR A 53 -26.36 -8.97 13.36
CA THR A 53 -27.33 -9.76 14.12
C THR A 53 -26.63 -10.19 15.39
N PRO A 54 -26.69 -9.40 16.48
CA PRO A 54 -25.85 -9.60 17.66
C PRO A 54 -26.08 -10.95 18.34
N ARG A 55 -27.26 -11.55 18.15
CA ARG A 55 -27.57 -12.92 18.58
C ARG A 55 -28.30 -13.72 17.50
N GLN A 56 -28.35 -15.02 17.69
CA GLN A 56 -29.04 -15.95 16.80
C GLN A 56 -30.56 -15.80 16.92
N TRP A 57 -31.26 -16.00 15.80
CA TRP A 57 -32.72 -16.04 15.78
C TRP A 57 -33.25 -17.27 16.52
N ASN A 58 -34.35 -17.08 17.26
CA ASN A 58 -35.09 -18.13 17.96
C ASN A 58 -36.55 -18.15 17.51
N ARG A 59 -37.15 -19.35 17.41
CA ARG A 59 -38.55 -19.52 17.03
C ARG A 59 -39.55 -18.87 17.99
N HIS A 60 -39.21 -18.74 19.27
CA HIS A 60 -40.12 -18.23 20.29
C HIS A 60 -40.17 -16.71 20.31
N TRP A 61 -39.02 -16.04 20.15
CA TRP A 61 -38.93 -14.58 20.31
C TRP A 61 -38.37 -13.83 19.11
N GLY A 62 -38.03 -14.53 18.03
CA GLY A 62 -37.55 -13.96 16.79
C GLY A 62 -36.04 -13.70 16.83
N GLY A 63 -35.61 -12.66 16.14
CA GLY A 63 -34.23 -12.21 16.10
C GLY A 63 -34.13 -10.69 16.16
N PHE A 64 -32.89 -10.22 16.25
CA PHE A 64 -32.56 -8.81 16.38
C PHE A 64 -31.62 -8.38 15.26
N LEU A 65 -31.91 -7.23 14.69
CA LEU A 65 -31.10 -6.55 13.69
C LEU A 65 -30.60 -5.24 14.29
N GLU A 66 -29.28 -5.12 14.39
CA GLU A 66 -28.61 -3.88 14.74
C GLU A 66 -28.23 -3.16 13.44
N CYS A 67 -28.58 -1.88 13.34
CA CYS A 67 -28.08 -0.98 12.31
C CYS A 67 -27.38 0.22 12.96
N LYS A 68 -26.10 0.40 12.65
CA LYS A 68 -25.29 1.50 13.15
C LYS A 68 -24.80 2.37 12.01
N MET A 69 -24.91 3.68 12.21
CA MET A 69 -24.38 4.71 11.30
C MET A 69 -23.24 5.43 12.00
N ARG A 70 -22.15 5.67 11.29
CA ARG A 70 -20.94 6.30 11.83
C ARG A 70 -20.38 7.31 10.85
N ILE A 71 -19.85 8.41 11.39
CA ILE A 71 -18.86 9.23 10.70
C ILE A 71 -17.51 8.97 11.37
N GLN A 72 -16.51 8.58 10.58
CA GLN A 72 -15.18 8.22 11.07
C GLN A 72 -14.08 8.59 10.06
N ASP A 73 -12.92 9.00 10.58
CA ASP A 73 -11.76 9.46 9.78
C ASP A 73 -11.04 8.31 9.07
N GLN A 74 -11.23 7.09 9.59
CA GLN A 74 -10.75 5.86 9.01
C GLN A 74 -11.93 4.91 8.90
N ILE A 75 -12.08 4.15 7.82
CA ILE A 75 -13.29 3.35 7.61
C ILE A 75 -13.37 2.09 8.54
N ASN A 76 -12.39 1.76 9.41
CA ASN A 76 -12.42 0.51 10.22
C ASN A 76 -12.70 0.74 11.72
N PRO A 77 -13.81 0.22 12.29
CA PRO A 77 -14.19 0.46 13.70
C PRO A 77 -13.50 -0.44 14.76
N TRP A 78 -12.45 -1.21 14.42
CA TRP A 78 -11.88 -2.23 15.33
C TRP A 78 -10.54 -1.87 15.99
N PHE A 79 -9.99 -0.68 15.75
CA PHE A 79 -8.74 -0.22 16.37
C PHE A 79 -9.01 0.95 17.32
N ALA A 80 -8.51 0.84 18.55
CA ALA A 80 -8.97 1.65 19.68
C ALA A 80 -8.29 3.04 19.79
N GLU A 81 -7.22 3.28 19.04
CA GLU A 81 -6.27 4.37 19.31
C GLU A 81 -6.63 5.70 18.62
N LEU A 82 -7.68 5.74 17.79
CA LEU A 82 -8.19 6.96 17.13
C LEU A 82 -9.70 7.13 17.34
N ARG A 83 -10.20 6.81 18.54
CA ARG A 83 -11.63 6.81 18.87
C ARG A 83 -12.17 8.21 19.13
N HIS A 84 -12.69 8.87 18.10
CA HIS A 84 -13.85 9.77 18.26
C HIS A 84 -14.86 9.64 17.10
N PRO A 85 -15.29 8.43 16.68
CA PRO A 85 -16.35 8.33 15.67
C PRO A 85 -17.65 8.91 16.24
N MET A 86 -18.32 9.78 15.48
CA MET A 86 -19.71 10.10 15.77
C MET A 86 -20.55 8.91 15.33
N GLU A 87 -20.91 8.06 16.29
CA GLU A 87 -21.76 6.89 16.09
C GLU A 87 -23.18 7.20 16.55
N ARG A 88 -24.17 6.85 15.74
CA ARG A 88 -25.60 6.98 16.07
C ARG A 88 -26.33 5.69 15.74
N SER A 89 -27.25 5.31 16.63
CA SER A 89 -28.27 4.31 16.31
C SER A 89 -29.38 4.94 15.45
N ILE A 90 -30.08 4.13 14.67
CA ILE A 90 -31.24 4.61 13.90
C ILE A 90 -32.35 5.20 14.78
N VAL A 91 -32.48 4.78 16.05
CA VAL A 91 -33.48 5.31 16.97
C VAL A 91 -33.10 6.69 17.49
N ALA A 92 -31.80 6.93 17.67
CA ALA A 92 -31.29 8.26 17.99
C ALA A 92 -31.58 9.26 16.85
N LEU A 93 -31.47 8.80 15.59
CA LEU A 93 -31.71 9.61 14.39
C LEU A 93 -33.20 9.78 14.02
N ALA A 94 -34.05 8.88 14.50
CA ALA A 94 -35.49 8.91 14.22
C ALA A 94 -36.18 10.09 14.93
N SER A 95 -37.06 10.78 14.20
CA SER A 95 -38.04 11.72 14.75
C SER A 95 -39.03 11.02 15.69
N ASP A 96 -39.79 11.79 16.48
CA ASP A 96 -40.74 11.21 17.44
C ASP A 96 -41.83 10.35 16.75
N ALA A 97 -42.33 10.78 15.58
CA ALA A 97 -43.28 10.01 14.79
C ALA A 97 -42.69 8.70 14.26
N GLU A 98 -41.41 8.71 13.87
CA GLU A 98 -40.69 7.52 13.43
C GLU A 98 -40.41 6.58 14.59
N ARG A 99 -40.08 7.10 15.78
CA ARG A 99 -39.91 6.29 16.99
C ARG A 99 -41.20 5.56 17.35
N GLU A 100 -42.35 6.20 17.19
CA GLU A 100 -43.63 5.53 17.42
C GLU A 100 -43.89 4.44 16.37
N THR A 101 -43.54 4.67 15.10
CA THR A 101 -43.59 3.64 14.05
C THR A 101 -42.67 2.46 14.36
N ILE A 102 -41.44 2.74 14.81
CA ILE A 102 -40.45 1.74 15.22
C ILE A 102 -41.01 0.92 16.39
N ARG A 103 -41.59 1.58 17.40
CA ARG A 103 -42.23 0.93 18.55
C ARG A 103 -43.38 0.04 18.11
N HIS A 104 -44.24 0.53 17.24
CA HIS A 104 -45.37 -0.23 16.73
C HIS A 104 -44.93 -1.53 16.05
N TRP A 105 -43.95 -1.49 15.15
CA TRP A 105 -43.45 -2.70 14.49
C TRP A 105 -42.67 -3.61 15.44
N TYR A 106 -41.95 -3.05 16.41
CA TYR A 106 -41.31 -3.82 17.45
C TYR A 106 -42.35 -4.63 18.23
N ASN A 107 -43.44 -3.98 18.65
CA ASN A 107 -44.55 -4.61 19.37
C ASN A 107 -45.32 -5.61 18.50
N GLU A 108 -45.51 -5.33 17.20
CA GLU A 108 -46.12 -6.25 16.24
C GLU A 108 -45.28 -7.53 16.08
N ALA A 109 -43.96 -7.40 15.98
CA ALA A 109 -43.04 -8.53 15.94
C ALA A 109 -43.01 -9.28 17.28
N ALA A 110 -43.09 -8.55 18.39
CA ALA A 110 -43.20 -9.11 19.74
C ALA A 110 -44.49 -9.92 19.92
N ALA A 111 -45.64 -9.44 19.45
CA ALA A 111 -46.91 -10.13 19.61
C ALA A 111 -46.95 -11.50 18.89
N ARG A 112 -46.06 -11.74 17.92
CA ARG A 112 -45.91 -13.04 17.24
C ARG A 112 -45.08 -14.05 18.02
N THR A 113 -44.63 -13.71 19.23
CA THR A 113 -44.02 -14.68 20.11
C THR A 113 -45.04 -15.70 20.57
N THR A 114 -44.92 -16.92 20.05
CA THR A 114 -45.62 -18.08 20.59
C THR A 114 -44.81 -18.64 21.75
N ILE A 115 -45.02 -18.05 22.92
CA ILE A 115 -44.62 -18.65 24.19
C ILE A 115 -45.90 -19.30 24.71
N PRO A 116 -46.02 -20.64 24.72
CA PRO A 116 -47.06 -21.30 25.50
C PRO A 116 -46.90 -20.86 26.96
N ASP A 117 -47.97 -20.81 27.75
CA ASP A 117 -47.92 -20.63 29.21
C ASP A 117 -47.07 -21.76 29.86
N GLU A 118 -45.75 -21.70 29.70
CA GLU A 118 -44.79 -22.45 30.49
C GLU A 118 -44.51 -21.61 31.74
N THR A 119 -44.35 -22.32 32.85
CA THR A 119 -44.38 -21.84 34.25
C THR A 119 -43.87 -20.40 34.47
N PRO A 120 -44.47 -19.62 35.40
CA PRO A 120 -44.12 -18.21 35.68
C PRO A 120 -42.61 -17.88 35.77
N ASP A 121 -41.79 -18.83 36.23
CA ASP A 121 -40.34 -18.72 36.33
C ASP A 121 -39.62 -18.61 34.96
N HIS A 122 -40.14 -19.21 33.90
CA HIS A 122 -39.55 -19.14 32.55
C HIS A 122 -39.77 -17.78 31.88
N LEU A 123 -40.96 -17.19 32.07
CA LEU A 123 -41.28 -15.82 31.62
C LEU A 123 -40.39 -14.79 32.32
N THR A 124 -40.18 -14.92 33.64
CA THR A 124 -39.33 -14.00 34.41
C THR A 124 -37.84 -14.13 34.09
N VAL A 125 -37.31 -15.34 33.85
CA VAL A 125 -35.92 -15.51 33.38
C VAL A 125 -35.74 -14.86 32.00
N MET A 126 -36.72 -15.02 31.11
CA MET A 126 -36.67 -14.43 29.77
C MET A 126 -36.83 -12.91 29.78
N GLU A 127 -37.75 -12.37 30.58
CA GLU A 127 -37.90 -10.92 30.80
C GLU A 127 -36.63 -10.31 31.42
N ARG A 128 -35.98 -11.05 32.33
CA ARG A 128 -34.68 -10.65 32.89
C ARG A 128 -33.59 -10.67 31.81
N GLU A 129 -33.50 -11.71 30.99
CA GLU A 129 -32.54 -11.75 29.86
C GLU A 129 -32.80 -10.64 28.82
N LEU A 130 -34.06 -10.34 28.50
CA LEU A 130 -34.46 -9.25 27.60
C LEU A 130 -34.15 -7.88 28.19
N SER A 131 -34.44 -7.66 29.48
CA SER A 131 -34.15 -6.43 30.20
C SER A 131 -32.63 -6.20 30.37
N GLU A 132 -31.88 -7.24 30.71
CA GLU A 132 -30.41 -7.23 30.75
C GLU A 132 -29.80 -6.96 29.36
N MET A 133 -30.41 -7.49 28.30
CA MET A 133 -29.96 -7.31 26.91
C MET A 133 -30.25 -5.89 26.40
N LEU A 134 -31.43 -5.34 26.66
CA LEU A 134 -31.84 -4.03 26.16
C LEU A 134 -31.29 -2.88 27.01
N ARG A 135 -30.83 -3.13 28.24
CA ARG A 135 -30.41 -2.11 29.22
C ARG A 135 -31.47 -1.02 29.44
N VAL A 136 -32.72 -1.30 29.10
CA VAL A 136 -33.89 -0.42 29.18
C VAL A 136 -35.10 -1.31 29.54
N PRO A 137 -36.03 -0.86 30.40
CA PRO A 137 -37.27 -1.59 30.68
C PRO A 137 -38.09 -1.80 29.40
N LEU A 138 -38.63 -3.01 29.19
CA LEU A 138 -39.45 -3.35 28.01
C LEU A 138 -40.67 -2.42 27.83
N ASP A 139 -41.17 -1.82 28.91
CA ASP A 139 -42.32 -0.90 28.93
C ASP A 139 -41.92 0.59 29.03
N GLY A 140 -40.63 0.92 28.91
CA GLY A 140 -40.12 2.29 28.98
C GLY A 140 -40.31 3.08 27.67
N PRO A 141 -40.42 4.42 27.71
CA PRO A 141 -40.42 5.22 26.50
C PRO A 141 -39.09 5.09 25.75
N LEU A 142 -39.16 4.90 24.43
CA LEU A 142 -38.02 5.09 23.51
C LEU A 142 -37.53 6.53 23.64
N SER A 143 -36.43 6.74 24.37
CA SER A 143 -35.84 8.06 24.59
C SER A 143 -34.62 8.28 23.71
N ALA A 144 -34.40 9.52 23.28
CA ALA A 144 -33.15 9.93 22.62
C ALA A 144 -31.93 9.85 23.55
N GLU A 145 -32.16 9.89 24.86
CA GLU A 145 -31.12 10.00 25.90
C GLU A 145 -30.42 8.66 26.20
N THR A 146 -31.05 7.55 25.83
CA THR A 146 -30.48 6.22 25.92
C THR A 146 -29.82 5.85 24.59
N ASP A 147 -28.56 6.25 24.39
CA ASP A 147 -27.73 5.85 23.23
C ASP A 147 -27.43 4.33 23.19
N ASN A 148 -27.99 3.55 24.13
CA ASN A 148 -27.96 2.09 24.14
C ASN A 148 -28.96 1.52 23.12
N GLU A 149 -28.43 1.30 21.91
CA GLU A 149 -28.84 0.32 20.89
C GLU A 149 -30.26 -0.26 21.03
N PHE A 150 -31.26 0.43 20.46
CA PHE A 150 -32.53 -0.22 20.19
C PHE A 150 -32.35 -1.24 19.05
N LEU A 151 -32.35 -2.51 19.41
CA LEU A 151 -32.27 -3.61 18.47
C LEU A 151 -33.60 -3.77 17.71
N LEU A 152 -33.58 -3.72 16.38
CA LEU A 152 -34.77 -3.92 15.57
C LEU A 152 -35.21 -5.38 15.62
N ARG A 153 -36.38 -5.63 16.19
CA ARG A 153 -36.93 -6.98 16.32
C ARG A 153 -37.54 -7.46 15.01
N PHE A 154 -37.29 -8.71 14.65
CA PHE A 154 -37.90 -9.34 13.48
C PHE A 154 -38.26 -10.80 13.77
N HIS A 155 -39.39 -11.27 13.23
CA HIS A 155 -39.78 -12.69 13.32
C HIS A 155 -39.69 -13.38 11.97
N THR A 156 -39.92 -12.64 10.89
CA THR A 156 -40.01 -13.12 9.51
C THR A 156 -39.09 -12.36 8.55
N ALA A 157 -38.92 -12.89 7.34
CA ALA A 157 -38.24 -12.19 6.25
C ALA A 157 -38.94 -10.87 5.85
N THR A 158 -40.27 -10.80 6.01
CA THR A 158 -41.06 -9.60 5.74
C THR A 158 -40.71 -8.48 6.70
N ASP A 159 -40.54 -8.79 7.98
CA ASP A 159 -40.13 -7.81 9.00
C ASP A 159 -38.73 -7.25 8.67
N VAL A 160 -37.79 -8.11 8.25
CA VAL A 160 -36.45 -7.69 7.83
C VAL A 160 -36.50 -6.79 6.60
N ARG A 161 -37.33 -7.11 5.60
CA ARG A 161 -37.52 -6.25 4.41
C ARG A 161 -38.09 -4.90 4.80
N ARG A 162 -39.09 -4.89 5.69
CA ARG A 162 -39.73 -3.67 6.18
C ARG A 162 -38.71 -2.76 6.86
N TRP A 163 -37.87 -3.31 7.73
CA TRP A 163 -36.76 -2.57 8.34
C TRP A 163 -35.76 -2.06 7.30
N ALA A 164 -35.38 -2.89 6.33
CA ALA A 164 -34.42 -2.50 5.31
C ALA A 164 -34.90 -1.31 4.47
N PHE A 165 -36.15 -1.33 4.00
CA PHE A 165 -36.73 -0.23 3.23
C PHE A 165 -36.92 1.03 4.07
N PHE A 166 -37.39 0.87 5.31
CA PHE A 166 -37.55 2.00 6.23
C PHE A 166 -36.23 2.76 6.41
N ILE A 167 -35.13 2.05 6.69
CA ILE A 167 -33.80 2.64 6.84
C ILE A 167 -33.33 3.25 5.51
N LEU A 168 -33.58 2.60 4.38
CA LEU A 168 -33.11 3.07 3.07
C LEU A 168 -33.79 4.38 2.64
N GLU A 169 -35.10 4.51 2.84
CA GLU A 169 -35.87 5.71 2.48
C GLU A 169 -35.39 6.97 3.21
N ARG A 170 -34.88 6.81 4.44
CA ARG A 170 -34.44 7.91 5.32
C ARG A 170 -32.93 8.13 5.27
N LEU A 171 -32.22 7.30 4.51
CA LEU A 171 -30.77 7.27 4.54
C LEU A 171 -30.17 8.61 4.14
N ALA A 172 -30.71 9.27 3.12
CA ALA A 172 -30.22 10.56 2.64
C ALA A 172 -30.39 11.67 3.69
N GLU A 173 -31.58 11.77 4.30
CA GLU A 173 -31.88 12.76 5.33
C GLU A 173 -31.00 12.56 6.58
N TRP A 174 -30.87 11.31 7.04
CA TRP A 174 -30.00 10.99 8.18
C TRP A 174 -28.52 11.23 7.89
N MET A 175 -28.08 10.98 6.65
CA MET A 175 -26.71 11.30 6.23
C MET A 175 -26.45 12.80 6.28
N GLU A 176 -27.38 13.61 5.78
CA GLU A 176 -27.27 15.06 5.77
C GLU A 176 -27.24 15.60 7.21
N ASP A 177 -28.19 15.19 8.05
CA ASP A 177 -28.25 15.59 9.46
C ASP A 177 -26.99 15.17 10.24
N MET A 178 -26.53 13.92 10.09
CA MET A 178 -25.28 13.49 10.72
C MET A 178 -24.08 14.27 10.19
N THR A 179 -24.02 14.57 8.89
CA THR A 179 -22.90 15.34 8.32
C THR A 179 -22.89 16.76 8.88
N ASP A 180 -24.06 17.39 9.01
CA ASP A 180 -24.19 18.73 9.56
C ASP A 180 -23.91 18.79 11.06
N GLN A 181 -24.42 17.83 11.84
CA GLN A 181 -24.07 17.71 13.26
C GLN A 181 -22.57 17.51 13.44
N TRP A 182 -21.96 16.66 12.61
CA TRP A 182 -20.53 16.43 12.63
C TRP A 182 -19.75 17.71 12.29
N ARG A 183 -20.16 18.47 11.26
CA ARG A 183 -19.54 19.77 10.93
C ARG A 183 -19.64 20.76 12.09
N ARG A 184 -20.82 20.92 12.70
CA ARG A 184 -21.02 21.83 13.85
C ARG A 184 -20.21 21.41 15.06
N TRP A 185 -20.18 20.11 15.38
CA TRP A 185 -19.34 19.56 16.44
C TRP A 185 -17.86 19.84 16.14
N HIS A 186 -17.40 19.63 14.92
CA HIS A 186 -16.03 19.87 14.50
C HIS A 186 -15.65 21.36 14.57
N GLU A 187 -16.55 22.27 14.18
CA GLU A 187 -16.37 23.73 14.27
C GLU A 187 -16.29 24.22 15.73
N THR A 188 -17.13 23.66 16.62
CA THR A 188 -17.17 24.04 18.04
C THR A 188 -16.09 23.36 18.88
N ALA A 189 -15.68 22.14 18.52
CA ALA A 189 -14.67 21.37 19.24
C ALA A 189 -13.23 21.83 18.98
N GLY A 190 -13.02 22.84 18.13
CA GLY A 190 -11.67 23.31 17.76
C GLY A 190 -10.84 22.23 17.05
N TRP A 191 -11.50 21.21 16.49
CA TRP A 191 -10.84 20.22 15.66
C TRP A 191 -10.53 20.91 14.34
N ASP A 192 -9.25 21.08 14.05
CA ASP A 192 -8.80 21.84 12.89
C ASP A 192 -9.08 21.03 11.61
N LYS A 193 -9.60 21.69 10.57
CA LYS A 193 -9.73 21.07 9.24
C LYS A 193 -8.33 20.68 8.78
N LYS A 194 -7.98 19.40 8.95
CA LYS A 194 -6.78 18.70 8.48
C LYS A 194 -5.59 19.61 8.16
N PRO A 195 -4.74 19.95 9.14
CA PRO A 195 -3.56 20.78 8.90
C PRO A 195 -2.54 20.15 7.92
N HIS A 196 -2.74 18.90 7.46
CA HIS A 196 -1.84 18.25 6.49
C HIS A 196 -2.10 18.54 5.01
N GLN A 197 -3.28 19.03 4.61
CA GLN A 197 -3.62 19.16 3.18
C GLN A 197 -2.68 20.11 2.43
N PRO A 198 -2.28 21.25 3.01
CA PRO A 198 -1.27 22.12 2.40
C PRO A 198 0.04 21.39 2.11
N PHE A 199 0.47 20.50 3.01
CA PHE A 199 1.68 19.70 2.82
C PHE A 199 1.53 18.71 1.66
N LEU A 200 0.42 17.96 1.59
CA LEU A 200 0.17 17.03 0.48
C LEU A 200 0.09 17.76 -0.87
N LYS A 201 -0.49 18.97 -0.90
CA LYS A 201 -0.52 19.82 -2.09
C LYS A 201 0.89 20.29 -2.48
N ALA A 202 1.71 20.69 -1.52
CA ALA A 202 3.10 21.09 -1.76
C ALA A 202 3.94 19.91 -2.28
N ILE A 203 3.81 18.72 -1.68
CA ILE A 203 4.49 17.49 -2.11
C ILE A 203 4.05 17.10 -3.54
N ARG A 204 2.78 17.30 -3.89
CA ARG A 204 2.31 17.03 -5.26
C ARG A 204 2.82 18.05 -6.27
N ALA A 205 2.94 19.32 -5.88
CA ALA A 205 3.48 20.36 -6.75
C ALA A 205 4.98 20.16 -7.02
N ASP A 206 5.71 19.62 -6.05
CA ASP A 206 7.14 19.32 -6.16
C ASP A 206 7.44 17.88 -5.69
N SER A 207 7.09 16.92 -6.55
CA SER A 207 7.16 15.49 -6.22
C SER A 207 8.58 14.96 -6.09
N GLU A 208 9.61 15.66 -6.56
CA GLU A 208 10.99 15.19 -6.43
C GLU A 208 11.73 15.80 -5.24
N SER A 209 11.24 16.92 -4.69
CA SER A 209 11.87 17.57 -3.55
C SER A 209 11.54 16.89 -2.22
N ASP A 210 12.57 16.67 -1.42
CA ASP A 210 12.41 16.20 -0.05
C ASP A 210 11.96 17.32 0.89
N ALA A 211 12.16 18.60 0.55
CA ALA A 211 11.81 19.73 1.42
C ALA A 211 10.34 19.74 1.88
N PRO A 212 9.32 19.65 0.99
CA PRO A 212 7.92 19.62 1.43
C PRO A 212 7.58 18.34 2.21
N ARG A 213 8.32 17.25 2.00
CA ARG A 213 8.15 15.99 2.74
C ARG A 213 8.74 16.08 4.14
N LEU A 214 9.91 16.69 4.29
CA LEU A 214 10.55 16.93 5.58
C LEU A 214 9.74 17.92 6.42
N ALA A 215 9.18 18.98 5.81
CA ALA A 215 8.25 19.87 6.49
C ALA A 215 6.99 19.13 6.97
N TYR A 216 6.48 18.18 6.17
CA TYR A 216 5.39 17.31 6.61
C TYR A 216 5.80 16.38 7.75
N ALA A 217 7.03 15.85 7.72
CA ALA A 217 7.58 15.04 8.80
C ALA A 217 7.75 15.84 10.10
N ASP A 218 8.16 17.11 10.03
CA ASP A 218 8.22 18.01 11.19
C ASP A 218 6.82 18.18 11.81
N TRP A 219 5.83 18.49 10.97
CA TRP A 219 4.43 18.64 11.39
C TRP A 219 3.85 17.37 12.05
N LEU A 220 4.19 16.19 11.52
CA LEU A 220 3.81 14.89 12.09
C LEU A 220 4.51 14.64 13.44
N ALA A 221 5.81 14.96 13.53
CA ALA A 221 6.61 14.75 14.74
C ALA A 221 6.11 15.62 15.92
N GLU A 222 5.72 16.87 15.66
CA GLU A 222 5.10 17.77 16.66
C GLU A 222 3.83 17.19 17.29
N ARG A 223 3.18 16.24 16.61
CA ARG A 223 1.94 15.58 17.03
C ARG A 223 2.17 14.17 17.56
N GLY A 224 3.44 13.77 17.75
CA GLY A 224 3.80 12.44 18.23
C GLY A 224 3.60 11.32 17.20
N ASP A 225 3.43 11.66 15.91
CA ASP A 225 3.19 10.67 14.86
C ASP A 225 4.52 10.10 14.33
N THR A 226 4.75 8.81 14.60
CA THR A 226 5.98 8.10 14.22
C THR A 226 6.13 7.90 12.71
N TRP A 227 5.12 8.23 11.89
CA TRP A 227 5.27 8.28 10.43
C TRP A 227 6.27 9.35 9.96
N SER A 228 6.50 10.38 10.79
CA SER A 228 7.59 11.35 10.59
C SER A 228 8.95 10.68 10.43
N GLU A 229 9.23 9.64 11.23
CA GLU A 229 10.48 8.88 11.20
C GLU A 229 10.61 8.09 9.87
N VAL A 230 9.51 7.50 9.39
CA VAL A 230 9.47 6.82 8.08
C VAL A 230 9.85 7.77 6.95
N ILE A 231 9.25 8.97 6.92
CA ILE A 231 9.56 9.97 5.89
C ILE A 231 11.05 10.32 5.94
N ARG A 232 11.59 10.63 7.13
CA ARG A 232 13.00 11.03 7.27
C ARG A 232 13.96 9.93 6.85
N ILE A 233 13.72 8.69 7.26
CA ILE A 233 14.55 7.55 6.86
C ILE A 233 14.53 7.40 5.33
N GLN A 234 13.35 7.43 4.71
CA GLN A 234 13.23 7.25 3.27
C GLN A 234 13.74 8.43 2.44
N CYS A 235 13.73 9.67 2.96
CA CYS A 235 14.39 10.80 2.30
C CYS A 235 15.91 10.73 2.45
N ARG A 236 16.41 10.27 3.61
CA ARG A 236 17.85 10.09 3.85
C ARG A 236 18.45 8.98 2.99
N TYR A 237 17.68 7.93 2.73
CA TYR A 237 18.10 6.74 1.99
C TYR A 237 17.14 6.46 0.80
N PRO A 238 17.11 7.32 -0.22
CA PRO A 238 16.12 7.26 -1.29
C PRO A 238 16.22 6.00 -2.16
N ASP A 239 17.42 5.44 -2.25
CA ASP A 239 17.72 4.23 -3.02
C ASP A 239 17.62 2.95 -2.18
N GLY A 240 17.33 3.06 -0.88
CA GLY A 240 17.14 1.94 0.03
C GLY A 240 18.41 1.35 0.63
N TYR A 241 19.59 1.80 0.20
CA TYR A 241 20.89 1.48 0.84
C TYR A 241 20.95 2.20 2.19
N MET A 242 20.88 1.42 3.28
CA MET A 242 20.90 1.94 4.64
C MET A 242 21.40 0.87 5.62
N PRO A 243 22.00 1.27 6.75
CA PRO A 243 22.45 0.34 7.78
C PRO A 243 21.32 -0.60 8.23
N TRP A 244 21.67 -1.86 8.56
CA TRP A 244 20.69 -2.88 8.91
C TRP A 244 19.77 -2.48 10.08
N GLU A 245 20.28 -1.77 11.09
CA GLU A 245 19.48 -1.27 12.22
C GLU A 245 18.40 -0.30 11.74
N THR A 246 18.76 0.56 10.77
CA THR A 246 17.84 1.51 10.16
C THR A 246 16.81 0.77 9.32
N ALA A 247 17.22 -0.25 8.56
CA ALA A 247 16.31 -1.07 7.77
C ALA A 247 15.30 -1.85 8.63
N ASP A 248 15.75 -2.46 9.72
CA ASP A 248 14.89 -3.17 10.69
C ASP A 248 13.91 -2.20 11.37
N ARG A 249 14.38 -1.02 11.77
CA ARG A 249 13.53 0.04 12.34
C ARG A 249 12.47 0.51 11.34
N LEU A 250 12.86 0.76 10.09
CA LEU A 250 11.94 1.15 9.03
C LEU A 250 10.87 0.08 8.79
N GLU A 251 11.26 -1.20 8.76
CA GLU A 251 10.31 -2.31 8.57
C GLU A 251 9.28 -2.37 9.70
N LYS A 252 9.73 -2.19 10.95
CA LYS A 252 8.84 -2.13 12.13
C LYS A 252 7.85 -0.98 12.02
N LEU A 253 8.33 0.23 11.72
CA LEU A 253 7.48 1.42 11.54
C LEU A 253 6.46 1.23 10.40
N ILE A 254 6.87 0.72 9.24
CA ILE A 254 5.94 0.44 8.14
C ILE A 254 4.88 -0.57 8.57
N ARG A 255 5.26 -1.59 9.34
CA ARG A 255 4.33 -2.60 9.83
C ARG A 255 3.30 -2.04 10.82
N GLU A 256 3.74 -1.17 11.74
CA GLU A 256 2.88 -0.46 12.70
C GLU A 256 1.85 0.43 11.97
N HIS A 257 2.29 1.11 10.91
CA HIS A 257 1.45 2.02 10.13
C HIS A 257 0.66 1.35 9.00
N ARG A 258 0.51 0.01 9.02
CA ARG A 258 -0.15 -0.75 7.94
C ARG A 258 -1.53 -0.22 7.55
N HIS A 259 -2.26 0.28 8.54
CA HIS A 259 -3.61 0.81 8.37
C HIS A 259 -3.70 2.05 7.47
N ARG A 260 -2.62 2.83 7.30
CA ARG A 260 -2.57 3.96 6.34
C ARG A 260 -2.69 3.49 4.88
N PHE A 261 -2.53 2.19 4.62
CA PHE A 261 -2.28 1.63 3.30
C PHE A 261 -3.47 0.87 2.71
N ASP A 262 -4.38 0.39 3.57
CA ASP A 262 -5.25 -0.73 3.21
C ASP A 262 -6.33 -0.36 2.17
N ARG A 263 -6.85 0.87 2.13
CA ARG A 263 -8.19 1.07 1.52
C ARG A 263 -8.19 1.25 0.01
N GLY A 264 -7.44 2.22 -0.50
CA GLY A 264 -7.32 2.42 -1.96
C GLY A 264 -6.70 1.21 -2.65
N ALA A 265 -5.70 0.61 -1.99
CA ALA A 265 -4.96 -0.52 -2.53
C ALA A 265 -5.81 -1.80 -2.54
N ASP A 266 -6.55 -2.11 -1.46
CA ASP A 266 -7.43 -3.28 -1.41
C ASP A 266 -8.60 -3.17 -2.39
N ASP A 267 -9.19 -1.98 -2.55
CA ASP A 267 -10.28 -1.75 -3.51
C ASP A 267 -9.79 -1.96 -4.95
N LEU A 268 -8.55 -1.55 -5.20
CA LEU A 268 -7.87 -1.73 -6.47
C LEU A 268 -7.16 -3.08 -6.56
N LEU A 269 -7.20 -3.95 -5.55
CA LEU A 269 -6.51 -5.26 -5.54
C LEU A 269 -5.06 -5.14 -6.03
N VAL A 270 -4.35 -4.12 -5.56
CA VAL A 270 -2.94 -3.87 -5.86
C VAL A 270 -2.14 -3.84 -4.56
N TYR A 271 -0.84 -4.09 -4.68
CA TYR A 271 0.10 -3.83 -3.59
C TYR A 271 0.74 -2.46 -3.81
N VAL A 272 0.92 -1.69 -2.74
CA VAL A 272 1.54 -0.36 -2.77
C VAL A 272 2.77 -0.34 -1.89
N ARG A 273 3.78 0.44 -2.28
CA ARG A 273 4.98 0.68 -1.50
C ARG A 273 5.19 2.19 -1.32
N PHE A 274 5.65 2.54 -0.12
CA PHE A 274 5.97 3.90 0.23
C PHE A 274 7.38 4.25 -0.21
N ARG A 275 7.53 5.41 -0.83
CA ARG A 275 8.81 6.06 -1.04
C ARG A 275 8.68 7.47 -0.50
N ARG A 276 9.67 7.89 0.30
CA ARG A 276 9.70 9.19 0.97
C ARG A 276 8.38 9.51 1.71
N GLY A 277 7.79 8.47 2.33
CA GLY A 277 6.54 8.48 3.07
C GLY A 277 5.24 8.64 2.26
N MET A 278 5.30 8.55 0.93
CA MET A 278 4.16 8.63 0.02
C MET A 278 3.99 7.35 -0.80
N ILE A 279 2.77 7.08 -1.27
CA ILE A 279 2.52 5.99 -2.22
C ILE A 279 3.05 6.43 -3.59
N GLU A 280 4.27 6.00 -3.91
CA GLU A 280 4.93 6.28 -5.20
C GLU A 280 5.08 5.02 -6.04
N GLU A 281 4.97 3.84 -5.43
CA GLU A 281 5.13 2.55 -6.10
C GLU A 281 3.89 1.67 -6.02
N VAL A 282 3.49 1.14 -7.18
CA VAL A 282 2.41 0.16 -7.30
C VAL A 282 2.95 -1.12 -7.90
N HIS A 283 2.65 -2.23 -7.24
CA HIS A 283 2.92 -3.57 -7.72
C HIS A 283 1.61 -4.26 -8.07
N CYS A 284 1.46 -4.70 -9.32
CA CYS A 284 0.27 -5.40 -9.78
C CYS A 284 0.54 -6.28 -11.01
N SER A 285 -0.42 -7.14 -11.37
CA SER A 285 -0.31 -7.91 -12.61
C SER A 285 -0.59 -7.03 -13.82
N ALA A 286 -0.05 -7.40 -14.99
CA ALA A 286 -0.35 -6.75 -16.27
C ALA A 286 -1.87 -6.62 -16.52
N ASP A 287 -2.62 -7.71 -16.34
CA ASP A 287 -4.08 -7.70 -16.49
C ASP A 287 -4.77 -6.74 -15.52
N ARG A 288 -4.21 -6.57 -14.31
CA ARG A 288 -4.78 -5.66 -13.33
C ARG A 288 -4.52 -4.21 -13.73
N PHE A 289 -3.29 -3.89 -14.12
CA PHE A 289 -2.94 -2.55 -14.61
C PHE A 289 -3.81 -2.17 -15.81
N LEU A 290 -3.93 -3.03 -16.82
CA LEU A 290 -4.80 -2.79 -17.98
C LEU A 290 -6.27 -2.57 -17.63
N LYS A 291 -6.74 -3.11 -16.50
CA LYS A 291 -8.14 -2.99 -16.06
C LYS A 291 -8.41 -1.75 -15.21
N VAL A 292 -7.44 -1.33 -14.38
CA VAL A 292 -7.66 -0.26 -13.39
C VAL A 292 -6.56 0.81 -13.37
N GLY A 293 -5.69 0.88 -14.38
CA GLY A 293 -4.55 1.80 -14.47
C GLY A 293 -4.93 3.25 -14.22
N ALA A 294 -5.93 3.77 -14.95
CA ALA A 294 -6.43 5.14 -14.74
C ALA A 294 -6.86 5.39 -13.29
N ARG A 295 -7.61 4.44 -12.70
CA ARG A 295 -8.07 4.53 -11.30
C ARG A 295 -6.91 4.44 -10.29
N ILE A 296 -5.84 3.70 -10.60
CA ILE A 296 -4.63 3.69 -9.77
C ILE A 296 -4.04 5.10 -9.72
N LEU A 297 -3.88 5.75 -10.88
CA LEU A 297 -3.29 7.09 -10.97
C LEU A 297 -4.21 8.18 -10.35
N GLU A 298 -5.53 8.03 -10.47
CA GLU A 298 -6.49 8.90 -9.78
C GLU A 298 -6.44 8.73 -8.26
N THR A 299 -6.35 7.49 -7.78
CA THR A 299 -6.34 7.18 -6.34
C THR A 299 -5.01 7.54 -5.69
N PHE A 300 -3.90 7.39 -6.43
CA PHE A 300 -2.54 7.59 -5.95
C PHE A 300 -1.77 8.53 -6.90
N PRO A 301 -1.99 9.85 -6.79
CA PRO A 301 -1.49 10.82 -7.77
C PRO A 301 0.04 11.02 -7.76
N LEU A 302 0.75 10.42 -6.80
CA LEU A 302 2.22 10.45 -6.72
C LEU A 302 2.87 9.18 -7.27
N VAL A 303 2.08 8.21 -7.76
CA VAL A 303 2.62 6.97 -8.33
C VAL A 303 3.42 7.27 -9.59
N ASN A 304 4.70 6.94 -9.53
CA ASN A 304 5.65 7.08 -10.62
C ASN A 304 6.52 5.83 -10.80
N VAL A 305 6.40 4.84 -9.90
CA VAL A 305 7.04 3.52 -10.01
C VAL A 305 5.97 2.46 -10.25
N LEU A 306 6.11 1.71 -11.33
CA LEU A 306 5.22 0.61 -11.68
C LEU A 306 6.01 -0.71 -11.73
N SER A 307 5.59 -1.65 -10.90
CA SER A 307 6.14 -3.01 -10.83
C SER A 307 5.13 -4.00 -11.39
N LEU A 308 5.40 -4.50 -12.59
CA LEU A 308 4.54 -5.44 -13.32
C LEU A 308 5.02 -6.88 -13.19
N HIS A 309 4.06 -7.78 -12.98
CA HIS A 309 4.25 -9.23 -13.09
C HIS A 309 3.19 -9.85 -14.02
N LYS A 310 3.40 -11.12 -14.42
CA LYS A 310 2.50 -11.86 -15.34
C LYS A 310 2.28 -11.11 -16.66
N VAL A 311 3.36 -10.62 -17.25
CA VAL A 311 3.36 -9.83 -18.49
C VAL A 311 3.07 -10.67 -19.75
N LYS A 312 3.37 -11.98 -19.71
CA LYS A 312 3.21 -12.93 -20.83
C LYS A 312 1.89 -12.74 -21.59
N GLY A 313 1.94 -12.47 -22.90
CA GLY A 313 0.81 -12.26 -23.80
C GLY A 313 0.08 -10.91 -23.66
N ARG A 314 0.63 -9.95 -22.91
CA ARG A 314 0.04 -8.62 -22.68
C ARG A 314 0.91 -7.48 -23.21
N GLY A 315 2.07 -7.76 -23.80
CA GLY A 315 3.06 -6.75 -24.18
C GLY A 315 2.50 -5.63 -25.06
N MET A 316 1.82 -5.98 -26.15
CA MET A 316 1.22 -5.00 -27.07
C MET A 316 0.16 -4.13 -26.38
N ARG A 317 -0.75 -4.74 -25.61
CA ARG A 317 -1.80 -3.99 -24.90
C ARG A 317 -1.25 -3.06 -23.84
N LEU A 318 -0.18 -3.48 -23.17
CA LEU A 318 0.55 -2.62 -22.23
C LEU A 318 1.23 -1.48 -22.98
N ALA A 319 1.84 -1.75 -24.13
CA ALA A 319 2.50 -0.73 -24.92
C ALA A 319 1.53 0.38 -25.41
N ASP A 320 0.27 0.04 -25.66
CA ASP A 320 -0.78 0.98 -26.05
C ASP A 320 -1.42 1.73 -24.85
N SER A 321 -1.04 1.40 -23.61
CA SER A 321 -1.62 2.00 -22.40
C SER A 321 -1.04 3.38 -22.15
N SER A 322 -1.87 4.41 -22.34
CA SER A 322 -1.48 5.82 -22.12
C SER A 322 -1.07 6.13 -20.67
N GLU A 323 -1.53 5.32 -19.71
CA GLU A 323 -1.22 5.42 -18.29
C GLU A 323 0.28 5.25 -18.00
N LEU A 324 1.03 4.58 -18.88
CA LEU A 324 2.48 4.47 -18.77
C LEU A 324 3.19 5.82 -18.84
N SER A 325 2.55 6.86 -19.40
CA SER A 325 3.09 8.23 -19.46
C SER A 325 3.27 8.90 -18.10
N ALA A 326 2.62 8.39 -17.06
CA ALA A 326 2.81 8.86 -15.68
C ALA A 326 4.03 8.21 -14.99
N ILE A 327 4.62 7.16 -15.58
CA ILE A 327 5.61 6.32 -14.94
C ILE A 327 7.03 6.82 -15.27
N ARG A 328 7.86 6.92 -14.24
CA ARG A 328 9.30 7.23 -14.31
C ARG A 328 10.19 6.02 -14.08
N SER A 329 9.69 5.04 -13.32
CA SER A 329 10.41 3.81 -13.03
C SER A 329 9.55 2.61 -13.36
N LEU A 330 10.00 1.79 -14.31
CA LEU A 330 9.30 0.60 -14.76
C LEU A 330 10.11 -0.63 -14.35
N LYS A 331 9.48 -1.53 -13.59
CA LYS A 331 10.05 -2.82 -13.21
C LYS A 331 9.22 -3.94 -13.81
N MET A 332 9.85 -4.80 -14.58
CA MET A 332 9.21 -5.97 -15.17
C MET A 332 9.81 -7.24 -14.59
N MET A 333 9.02 -7.96 -13.81
CA MET A 333 9.44 -9.19 -13.14
C MET A 333 8.99 -10.42 -13.93
N HIS A 334 9.87 -11.40 -14.05
CA HIS A 334 9.61 -12.70 -14.68
C HIS A 334 9.10 -12.59 -16.12
N LEU A 335 9.99 -12.15 -17.01
CA LEU A 335 9.75 -12.17 -18.45
C LEU A 335 9.97 -13.59 -18.98
N ALA A 336 9.04 -14.09 -19.79
CA ALA A 336 9.13 -15.41 -20.39
C ALA A 336 9.21 -15.38 -21.92
N ASP A 337 8.85 -14.27 -22.56
CA ASP A 337 8.73 -14.11 -24.02
C ASP A 337 9.10 -12.66 -24.42
N ASP A 338 9.01 -12.32 -25.72
CA ASP A 338 9.32 -11.00 -26.30
C ASP A 338 8.31 -9.87 -25.94
N ASP A 339 7.38 -10.09 -25.00
CA ASP A 339 6.39 -9.08 -24.59
C ASP A 339 7.01 -7.77 -24.10
N TRP A 340 8.18 -7.86 -23.46
CA TRP A 340 8.90 -6.70 -22.96
C TRP A 340 9.40 -5.80 -24.09
N GLN A 341 9.70 -6.36 -25.27
CA GLN A 341 10.12 -5.57 -26.44
C GLN A 341 8.99 -4.66 -26.93
N TRP A 342 7.74 -5.14 -26.89
CA TRP A 342 6.58 -4.31 -27.20
C TRP A 342 6.45 -3.15 -26.20
N ILE A 343 6.61 -3.44 -24.91
CA ILE A 343 6.50 -2.43 -23.84
C ILE A 343 7.58 -1.36 -23.99
N VAL A 344 8.84 -1.76 -24.20
CA VAL A 344 9.97 -0.82 -24.37
C VAL A 344 9.81 0.08 -25.61
N ARG A 345 9.09 -0.39 -26.64
CA ARG A 345 8.72 0.41 -27.83
C ARG A 345 7.53 1.34 -27.64
N SER A 346 6.87 1.30 -26.48
CA SER A 346 5.69 2.10 -26.23
C SER A 346 5.99 3.59 -26.37
N PRO A 347 5.15 4.35 -27.10
CA PRO A 347 5.28 5.80 -27.20
C PRO A 347 5.02 6.51 -25.85
N HIS A 348 4.52 5.79 -24.85
CA HIS A 348 4.16 6.33 -23.55
C HIS A 348 5.31 6.24 -22.52
N LEU A 349 6.49 5.72 -22.86
CA LEU A 349 7.64 5.65 -21.94
C LEU A 349 8.53 6.91 -21.91
N GLY A 350 8.09 8.03 -22.47
CA GLY A 350 8.91 9.25 -22.60
C GLY A 350 9.39 9.88 -21.28
N ARG A 351 8.92 9.39 -20.12
CA ARG A 351 9.39 9.81 -18.78
C ARG A 351 10.17 8.74 -18.02
N VAL A 352 10.31 7.53 -18.58
CA VAL A 352 10.98 6.44 -17.89
C VAL A 352 12.48 6.67 -17.90
N GLU A 353 13.02 6.90 -16.71
CA GLU A 353 14.45 7.11 -16.45
C GLU A 353 15.05 5.90 -15.73
N LYS A 354 14.22 5.03 -15.15
CA LYS A 354 14.65 3.83 -14.44
C LYS A 354 13.97 2.59 -15.01
N LEU A 355 14.76 1.62 -15.47
CA LEU A 355 14.27 0.37 -16.01
C LEU A 355 14.90 -0.80 -15.26
N ARG A 356 14.05 -1.64 -14.64
CA ARG A 356 14.44 -2.96 -14.16
C ARG A 356 13.85 -4.03 -15.05
N VAL A 357 14.71 -4.83 -15.66
CA VAL A 357 14.33 -5.88 -16.61
C VAL A 357 15.30 -7.05 -16.50
N ALA A 358 14.76 -8.26 -16.27
CA ALA A 358 15.54 -9.50 -16.43
C ALA A 358 15.44 -9.93 -17.90
N LEU A 359 16.48 -9.68 -18.68
CA LEU A 359 16.50 -9.95 -20.11
C LEU A 359 16.41 -11.48 -20.36
N PRO A 360 15.49 -11.94 -21.22
CA PRO A 360 15.34 -13.36 -21.50
C PRO A 360 16.56 -13.99 -22.17
N ARG A 361 17.28 -13.24 -23.01
CA ARG A 361 18.47 -13.68 -23.73
C ARG A 361 19.58 -12.63 -23.67
N PRO A 362 20.86 -13.01 -23.67
CA PRO A 362 21.98 -12.05 -23.70
C PRO A 362 21.87 -11.02 -24.84
N ILE A 363 21.49 -11.48 -26.05
CA ILE A 363 21.39 -10.62 -27.25
C ILE A 363 20.32 -9.52 -27.15
N ASP A 364 19.35 -9.68 -26.24
CA ASP A 364 18.31 -8.68 -26.02
C ASP A 364 18.88 -7.35 -25.48
N LEU A 365 20.08 -7.36 -24.89
CA LEU A 365 20.79 -6.15 -24.48
C LEU A 365 21.15 -5.27 -25.67
N ALA A 366 21.65 -5.87 -26.76
CA ALA A 366 21.97 -5.15 -28.00
C ALA A 366 20.76 -4.37 -28.51
N TRP A 367 19.62 -5.07 -28.56
CA TRP A 367 18.36 -4.48 -28.99
C TRP A 367 17.90 -3.36 -28.06
N LEU A 368 18.02 -3.52 -26.74
CA LEU A 368 17.64 -2.48 -25.78
C LEU A 368 18.49 -1.22 -25.97
N LEU A 369 19.79 -1.38 -26.18
CA LEU A 369 20.74 -0.27 -26.38
C LEU A 369 20.46 0.54 -27.66
N ASP A 370 19.86 -0.08 -28.68
CA ASP A 370 19.43 0.61 -29.91
C ASP A 370 18.15 1.43 -29.73
N MET A 371 17.37 1.19 -28.66
CA MET A 371 16.09 1.87 -28.47
C MET A 371 16.25 3.33 -28.03
N PRO A 372 15.32 4.23 -28.41
CA PRO A 372 15.32 5.62 -27.93
C PRO A 372 15.32 5.74 -26.41
N LEU A 373 14.64 4.81 -25.72
CA LEU A 373 14.57 4.73 -24.26
C LEU A 373 15.97 4.64 -23.63
N ALA A 374 16.93 3.93 -24.23
CA ALA A 374 18.26 3.75 -23.65
C ALA A 374 18.97 5.09 -23.38
N ARG A 375 18.79 6.08 -24.26
CA ARG A 375 19.41 7.42 -24.16
C ARG A 375 18.91 8.26 -22.99
N GLN A 376 17.73 7.95 -22.44
CA GLN A 376 17.14 8.68 -21.32
C GLN A 376 17.26 7.92 -19.99
N LEU A 377 17.73 6.67 -20.00
CA LEU A 377 17.88 5.89 -18.77
C LEU A 377 19.01 6.48 -17.90
N ARG A 378 18.66 6.72 -16.65
CA ARG A 378 19.59 7.02 -15.55
C ARG A 378 19.91 5.78 -14.73
N VAL A 379 18.95 4.85 -14.63
CA VAL A 379 19.12 3.58 -13.92
C VAL A 379 18.73 2.44 -14.83
N LEU A 380 19.68 1.52 -15.04
CA LEU A 380 19.45 0.27 -15.75
C LEU A 380 19.79 -0.88 -14.80
N ASP A 381 18.77 -1.66 -14.49
CA ASP A 381 18.87 -2.79 -13.61
C ASP A 381 18.57 -4.07 -14.38
N LEU A 382 19.63 -4.85 -14.60
CA LEU A 382 19.62 -6.09 -15.36
C LEU A 382 19.63 -7.31 -14.43
N THR A 383 19.28 -7.14 -13.15
CA THR A 383 19.35 -8.24 -12.17
C THR A 383 18.64 -9.50 -12.68
N GLY A 384 19.31 -10.66 -12.57
CA GLY A 384 18.75 -11.94 -13.02
C GLY A 384 18.80 -12.16 -14.54
N SER A 385 19.40 -11.25 -15.31
CA SER A 385 19.64 -11.45 -16.75
C SER A 385 20.83 -12.38 -16.95
N GLN A 386 20.69 -13.38 -17.83
CA GLN A 386 21.85 -14.16 -18.24
C GLN A 386 22.63 -13.36 -19.27
N LEU A 387 23.80 -12.84 -18.87
CA LEU A 387 24.69 -12.06 -19.72
C LEU A 387 25.99 -12.84 -19.96
N ASP A 388 26.74 -12.42 -20.97
CA ASP A 388 28.09 -12.90 -21.26
C ASP A 388 29.02 -11.72 -21.57
N ALA A 389 30.31 -12.00 -21.67
CA ALA A 389 31.34 -10.98 -21.87
C ALA A 389 31.19 -10.23 -23.21
N ASN A 390 30.68 -10.89 -24.26
CA ASN A 390 30.51 -10.28 -25.58
C ASN A 390 29.38 -9.26 -25.55
N VAL A 391 28.26 -9.57 -24.89
CA VAL A 391 27.13 -8.63 -24.82
C VAL A 391 27.40 -7.45 -23.88
N LEU A 392 28.24 -7.60 -22.86
CA LEU A 392 28.68 -6.47 -22.04
C LEU A 392 29.58 -5.49 -22.81
N ALA A 393 30.41 -5.99 -23.73
CA ALA A 393 31.25 -5.13 -24.57
C ALA A 393 30.41 -4.16 -25.43
N LEU A 394 29.15 -4.51 -25.75
CA LEU A 394 28.25 -3.66 -26.53
C LEU A 394 27.94 -2.31 -25.86
N PHE A 395 28.10 -2.18 -24.54
CA PHE A 395 28.03 -0.87 -23.89
C PHE A 395 29.08 0.09 -24.45
N GLY A 396 30.26 -0.41 -24.81
CA GLY A 396 31.34 0.38 -25.43
C GLY A 396 31.07 0.83 -26.85
N ASP A 397 30.15 0.17 -27.56
CA ASP A 397 29.83 0.46 -28.96
C ASP A 397 28.74 1.55 -29.12
N THR A 398 28.23 2.10 -28.02
CA THR A 398 27.11 3.07 -28.04
C THR A 398 27.25 4.19 -27.03
N ASP A 399 26.99 5.42 -27.46
CA ASP A 399 26.86 6.57 -26.55
C ASP A 399 25.50 6.61 -25.83
N ALA A 400 24.60 5.65 -26.06
CA ALA A 400 23.27 5.63 -25.45
C ALA A 400 23.32 5.56 -23.93
N VAL A 401 24.37 4.97 -23.35
CA VAL A 401 24.56 4.85 -21.90
C VAL A 401 25.39 5.96 -21.29
N SER A 402 25.74 7.00 -22.06
CA SER A 402 26.54 8.12 -21.54
C SER A 402 25.87 8.87 -20.39
N GLY A 403 24.54 8.90 -20.36
CA GLY A 403 23.72 9.48 -19.29
C GLY A 403 23.40 8.52 -18.14
N LEU A 404 23.81 7.25 -18.22
CA LEU A 404 23.50 6.23 -17.22
C LEU A 404 24.28 6.52 -15.93
N GLU A 405 23.57 6.63 -14.80
CA GLU A 405 24.14 6.94 -13.50
C GLU A 405 24.28 5.70 -12.61
N THR A 406 23.43 4.69 -12.82
CA THR A 406 23.41 3.46 -12.02
C THR A 406 23.21 2.25 -12.91
N LEU A 407 24.12 1.29 -12.79
CA LEU A 407 24.05 -0.01 -13.45
C LEU A 407 24.03 -1.12 -12.40
N VAL A 408 23.02 -1.98 -12.45
CA VAL A 408 22.89 -3.14 -11.55
C VAL A 408 23.01 -4.42 -12.37
N LEU A 409 24.06 -5.19 -12.07
CA LEU A 409 24.39 -6.48 -12.69
C LEU A 409 24.33 -7.62 -11.66
N SER A 410 23.51 -7.48 -10.62
CA SER A 410 23.39 -8.50 -9.58
C SER A 410 22.79 -9.80 -10.12
N ASP A 411 23.29 -10.95 -9.70
CA ASP A 411 22.77 -12.27 -10.15
C ASP A 411 22.70 -12.37 -11.70
N THR A 412 23.72 -11.87 -12.40
CA THR A 412 23.80 -11.94 -13.88
C THR A 412 24.71 -13.07 -14.38
N GLY A 413 25.27 -13.83 -13.44
CA GLY A 413 26.28 -14.84 -13.72
C GLY A 413 27.66 -14.24 -14.00
N MET A 414 27.90 -12.99 -13.62
CA MET A 414 29.15 -12.27 -13.88
C MET A 414 30.38 -13.06 -13.38
N ASP A 415 31.42 -13.11 -14.21
CA ASP A 415 32.74 -13.66 -13.92
C ASP A 415 33.85 -12.62 -14.19
N ASP A 416 35.11 -13.00 -14.00
CA ASP A 416 36.25 -12.09 -14.16
C ASP A 416 36.43 -11.58 -15.60
N GLU A 417 36.12 -12.41 -16.60
CA GLU A 417 36.20 -11.99 -18.01
C GLU A 417 35.11 -10.96 -18.34
N MET A 418 33.89 -11.16 -17.84
CA MET A 418 32.81 -10.18 -17.96
C MET A 418 33.17 -8.85 -17.29
N ALA A 419 33.79 -8.89 -16.11
CA ALA A 419 34.25 -7.70 -15.39
C ALA A 419 35.35 -6.95 -16.16
N ARG A 420 36.29 -7.70 -16.75
CA ARG A 420 37.34 -7.15 -17.61
C ARG A 420 36.79 -6.51 -18.88
N ARG A 421 35.74 -7.08 -19.50
CA ARG A 421 35.06 -6.42 -20.63
C ARG A 421 34.31 -5.18 -20.22
N LEU A 422 33.68 -5.20 -19.05
CA LEU A 422 32.99 -4.02 -18.53
C LEU A 422 33.99 -2.88 -18.26
N SER A 423 35.20 -3.17 -17.76
CA SER A 423 36.21 -2.14 -17.48
C SER A 423 36.80 -1.49 -18.73
N GLU A 424 36.70 -2.13 -19.90
CA GLU A 424 37.08 -1.58 -21.21
C GLU A 424 36.05 -0.55 -21.73
N VAL A 425 34.89 -0.38 -21.09
CA VAL A 425 33.80 0.50 -21.56
C VAL A 425 34.08 1.97 -21.20
N ALA A 426 34.45 2.76 -22.22
CA ALA A 426 34.71 4.20 -22.10
C ALA A 426 33.46 5.09 -22.23
N THR A 427 32.31 4.54 -22.62
CA THR A 427 31.07 5.29 -22.87
C THR A 427 30.31 5.64 -21.59
N PHE A 428 30.62 5.00 -20.45
CA PHE A 428 30.03 5.27 -19.13
C PHE A 428 30.48 6.61 -18.53
N ARG A 429 30.07 7.72 -19.15
CA ARG A 429 30.46 9.06 -18.73
C ARG A 429 29.72 9.55 -17.48
N GLY A 430 28.51 9.06 -17.23
CA GLY A 430 27.68 9.44 -16.08
C GLY A 430 27.67 8.44 -14.93
N LEU A 431 28.36 7.30 -15.06
CA LEU A 431 28.19 6.18 -14.13
C LEU A 431 28.77 6.51 -12.75
N LYS A 432 27.90 6.49 -11.75
CA LYS A 432 28.20 6.78 -10.35
C LYS A 432 28.06 5.56 -9.46
N ARG A 433 27.22 4.60 -9.86
CA ARG A 433 26.88 3.45 -9.02
C ARG A 433 26.89 2.18 -9.83
N LEU A 434 27.64 1.20 -9.34
CA LEU A 434 27.72 -0.14 -9.94
C LEU A 434 27.45 -1.17 -8.84
N SER A 435 26.53 -2.10 -9.10
CA SER A 435 26.36 -3.28 -8.25
C SER A 435 26.62 -4.54 -9.05
N VAL A 436 27.49 -5.38 -8.51
CA VAL A 436 27.86 -6.69 -9.05
C VAL A 436 27.62 -7.81 -8.03
N ASP A 437 26.72 -7.56 -7.09
CA ASP A 437 26.32 -8.47 -6.01
C ASP A 437 25.78 -9.80 -6.51
N ASP A 438 25.79 -10.81 -5.64
CA ASP A 438 25.19 -12.12 -5.92
C ASP A 438 25.76 -12.82 -7.19
N ASN A 439 27.00 -12.48 -7.59
CA ASN A 439 27.73 -13.14 -8.67
C ASN A 439 28.83 -14.06 -8.10
N ALA A 440 28.51 -15.33 -7.89
CA ALA A 440 29.42 -16.29 -7.26
C ALA A 440 30.69 -16.64 -8.07
N ARG A 441 30.73 -16.29 -9.37
CA ARG A 441 31.88 -16.55 -10.26
C ARG A 441 32.80 -15.34 -10.44
N LEU A 442 32.40 -14.18 -9.92
CA LEU A 442 33.22 -12.98 -9.95
C LEU A 442 34.30 -13.12 -8.87
N GLY A 443 35.55 -13.12 -9.32
CA GLY A 443 36.76 -13.24 -8.52
C GLY A 443 37.51 -11.92 -8.44
N VAL A 444 38.69 -11.96 -7.79
CA VAL A 444 39.34 -10.71 -7.39
C VAL A 444 39.96 -9.98 -8.57
N GLU A 445 40.38 -10.71 -9.59
CA GLU A 445 40.88 -10.14 -10.84
C GLU A 445 39.79 -9.32 -11.55
N GLY A 446 38.53 -9.75 -11.49
CA GLY A 446 37.41 -9.02 -12.05
C GLY A 446 37.12 -7.72 -11.30
N ILE A 447 37.11 -7.74 -9.98
CA ILE A 447 36.92 -6.51 -9.18
C ILE A 447 38.10 -5.55 -9.37
N ALA A 448 39.33 -6.05 -9.37
CA ALA A 448 40.51 -5.25 -9.66
C ALA A 448 40.40 -4.58 -11.05
N SER A 449 39.91 -5.31 -12.05
CA SER A 449 39.65 -4.76 -13.39
C SER A 449 38.63 -3.62 -13.34
N ILE A 450 37.54 -3.75 -12.58
CA ILE A 450 36.53 -2.69 -12.40
C ILE A 450 37.15 -1.45 -11.72
N LEU A 451 37.97 -1.63 -10.69
CA LEU A 451 38.61 -0.52 -9.97
C LEU A 451 39.64 0.22 -10.81
N GLN A 452 40.17 -0.42 -11.86
CA GLN A 452 41.11 0.19 -12.82
C GLN A 452 40.40 0.77 -14.06
N ALA A 453 39.08 0.66 -14.16
CA ALA A 453 38.30 1.16 -15.29
C ALA A 453 38.32 2.70 -15.38
N GLU A 454 38.15 3.25 -16.58
CA GLU A 454 38.11 4.71 -16.79
C GLU A 454 36.94 5.40 -16.04
N PHE A 455 35.83 4.69 -15.84
CA PHE A 455 34.69 5.21 -15.08
C PHE A 455 34.87 5.11 -13.56
N ALA A 456 35.82 4.30 -13.05
CA ALA A 456 35.97 4.02 -11.62
C ALA A 456 36.15 5.28 -10.76
N PRO A 457 36.93 6.31 -11.16
CA PRO A 457 37.08 7.54 -10.38
C PRO A 457 35.80 8.38 -10.24
N ARG A 458 34.73 8.05 -10.96
CA ARG A 458 33.41 8.71 -10.88
C ARG A 458 32.42 7.93 -10.03
N LEU A 459 32.76 6.70 -9.66
CA LEU A 459 31.91 5.90 -8.80
C LEU A 459 31.85 6.53 -7.41
N GLU A 460 30.63 6.66 -6.92
CA GLU A 460 30.23 7.03 -5.56
C GLU A 460 29.93 5.75 -4.75
N LEU A 461 29.47 4.67 -5.41
CA LEU A 461 29.16 3.38 -4.78
C LEU A 461 29.51 2.20 -5.68
N LEU A 462 30.22 1.22 -5.11
CA LEU A 462 30.46 -0.10 -5.69
C LEU A 462 29.94 -1.16 -4.72
N ALA A 463 28.84 -1.83 -5.05
CA ALA A 463 28.33 -2.93 -4.25
C ALA A 463 28.88 -4.27 -4.76
N VAL A 464 29.38 -5.09 -3.82
CA VAL A 464 29.97 -6.41 -4.08
C VAL A 464 29.38 -7.46 -3.13
N GLY A 465 29.17 -8.68 -3.64
CA GLY A 465 28.51 -9.77 -2.89
C GLY A 465 29.32 -10.24 -1.66
N SER A 466 28.75 -11.08 -0.80
CA SER A 466 29.34 -11.45 0.51
C SER A 466 30.32 -12.64 0.50
N GLY A 467 31.20 -12.74 -0.50
CA GLY A 467 32.07 -13.92 -0.71
C GLY A 467 33.58 -13.66 -0.64
N TRP A 468 33.99 -12.44 -0.28
CA TRP A 468 35.36 -11.97 -0.51
C TRP A 468 36.24 -12.10 0.73
N PRO A 469 37.51 -12.52 0.59
CA PRO A 469 38.50 -12.37 1.64
C PRO A 469 38.78 -10.88 1.90
N ASP A 470 38.27 -10.42 3.03
CA ASP A 470 38.42 -9.13 3.70
C ASP A 470 39.73 -8.37 3.39
N ASP A 471 40.90 -9.02 3.52
CA ASP A 471 42.22 -8.36 3.40
C ASP A 471 42.65 -8.03 1.96
N TYR A 472 42.11 -8.73 0.96
CA TYR A 472 42.60 -8.63 -0.42
C TYR A 472 41.90 -7.50 -1.20
N LEU A 473 40.59 -7.34 -0.99
CA LEU A 473 39.80 -6.23 -1.53
C LEU A 473 40.30 -4.90 -0.96
N ALA A 474 40.58 -4.89 0.35
CA ALA A 474 41.25 -3.84 1.09
C ALA A 474 42.56 -3.38 0.43
N GLN A 475 43.44 -4.32 0.07
CA GLN A 475 44.72 -4.01 -0.57
C GLN A 475 44.53 -3.42 -1.98
N HIS A 476 43.62 -3.94 -2.79
CA HIS A 476 43.43 -3.44 -4.16
C HIS A 476 42.76 -2.06 -4.18
N LEU A 477 41.86 -1.79 -3.23
CA LEU A 477 41.32 -0.44 -3.02
C LEU A 477 42.43 0.55 -2.62
N ALA A 478 43.40 0.13 -1.80
CA ALA A 478 44.56 0.94 -1.42
C ALA A 478 45.44 1.34 -2.61
N GLU A 479 45.62 0.41 -3.55
CA GLU A 479 46.49 0.56 -4.72
C GLU A 479 45.80 1.30 -5.87
N SER A 480 44.47 1.36 -5.87
CA SER A 480 43.69 2.10 -6.86
C SER A 480 43.79 3.62 -6.65
N GLN A 481 44.15 4.37 -7.70
CA GLN A 481 44.23 5.84 -7.68
C GLN A 481 42.84 6.50 -7.74
N LEU A 482 41.92 6.07 -6.90
CA LEU A 482 40.55 6.60 -6.86
C LEU A 482 40.56 8.01 -6.28
N SER A 483 40.08 8.98 -7.06
CA SER A 483 39.96 10.37 -6.64
C SER A 483 38.73 10.65 -5.77
N SER A 484 37.74 9.74 -5.77
CA SER A 484 36.48 9.85 -5.05
C SER A 484 36.41 8.88 -3.87
N THR A 485 35.66 9.25 -2.83
CA THR A 485 35.26 8.35 -1.75
C THR A 485 34.30 7.30 -2.32
N ILE A 486 34.76 6.06 -2.53
CA ILE A 486 33.89 4.96 -2.97
C ILE A 486 33.30 4.27 -1.74
N HIS A 487 31.98 4.24 -1.65
CA HIS A 487 31.30 3.37 -0.68
C HIS A 487 31.30 1.93 -1.22
N VAL A 488 31.95 1.01 -0.50
CA VAL A 488 31.92 -0.41 -0.84
C VAL A 488 30.95 -1.10 0.09
N SER A 489 29.89 -1.67 -0.47
CA SER A 489 28.84 -2.32 0.32
C SER A 489 28.95 -3.84 0.20
N MET A 490 28.81 -4.55 1.32
CA MET A 490 28.79 -6.02 1.39
C MET A 490 27.52 -6.54 2.08
N LYS A 491 26.83 -7.49 1.42
CA LYS A 491 25.52 -8.01 1.81
C LYS A 491 25.49 -8.75 3.17
N HIS A 492 26.62 -9.31 3.61
CA HIS A 492 26.82 -9.89 4.94
C HIS A 492 28.13 -9.30 5.47
N GLY A 493 28.06 -8.56 6.57
CA GLY A 493 29.16 -7.70 7.01
C GLY A 493 30.46 -8.44 7.36
N PHE A 494 31.50 -7.65 7.64
CA PHE A 494 32.83 -8.12 8.02
C PHE A 494 32.79 -9.10 9.19
N SER A 495 33.32 -10.31 8.98
CA SER A 495 33.62 -11.24 10.04
C SER A 495 35.13 -11.42 10.13
N GLY A 496 35.87 -10.37 10.55
CA GLY A 496 37.31 -10.50 10.76
C GLY A 496 38.15 -9.23 10.78
N LEU A 497 37.71 -8.14 10.14
CA LEU A 497 38.49 -6.89 10.07
C LEU A 497 38.20 -5.93 11.23
N ASP A 498 39.27 -5.31 11.76
CA ASP A 498 39.19 -4.14 12.62
C ASP A 498 38.80 -2.92 11.76
N MET A 499 37.52 -2.55 11.84
CA MET A 499 36.93 -1.46 11.06
C MET A 499 37.58 -0.10 11.37
N GLU A 500 37.99 0.16 12.62
CA GLU A 500 38.67 1.42 12.98
C GLU A 500 40.08 1.48 12.36
N ALA A 501 40.82 0.37 12.39
CA ALA A 501 42.14 0.30 11.76
C ALA A 501 42.05 0.44 10.23
N PHE A 502 40.99 -0.09 9.63
CA PHE A 502 40.75 0.02 8.19
C PHE A 502 40.31 1.43 7.77
N GLU A 503 39.29 2.01 8.41
CA GLU A 503 38.81 3.38 8.10
C GLU A 503 39.91 4.43 8.36
N SER A 504 40.75 4.22 9.37
CA SER A 504 41.94 5.05 9.63
C SER A 504 43.00 4.95 8.51
N ARG A 505 43.15 3.77 7.90
CA ARG A 505 44.09 3.52 6.80
C ARG A 505 43.52 3.91 5.44
N PHE A 506 42.19 3.94 5.31
CA PHE A 506 41.45 4.22 4.07
C PHE A 506 40.27 5.17 4.34
N PRO A 507 40.53 6.45 4.65
CA PRO A 507 39.51 7.42 5.07
C PRO A 507 38.48 7.75 3.98
N ASN A 508 38.72 7.30 2.74
CA ASN A 508 37.85 7.49 1.58
C ASN A 508 36.97 6.26 1.27
N CYS A 509 37.02 5.20 2.08
CA CYS A 509 36.16 4.03 1.91
C CYS A 509 35.29 3.88 3.15
N SER A 510 33.97 3.77 2.97
CA SER A 510 33.05 3.39 4.03
C SER A 510 32.40 2.07 3.68
N PHE A 511 32.16 1.25 4.70
CA PHE A 511 31.64 -0.10 4.57
C PHE A 511 30.33 -0.26 5.35
N GLY A 512 29.32 -0.85 4.72
CA GLY A 512 27.99 -1.05 5.29
C GLY A 512 27.44 -2.47 5.10
N GLN A 513 26.65 -2.94 6.07
CA GLN A 513 25.74 -4.08 5.89
C GLN A 513 24.48 -3.60 5.18
N ASP A 514 24.41 -3.73 3.85
CA ASP A 514 23.24 -3.28 3.09
C ASP A 514 22.42 -4.43 2.51
N LEU A 515 21.10 -4.25 2.56
CA LEU A 515 20.12 -5.21 2.08
C LEU A 515 19.57 -4.74 0.72
N ILE A 516 20.32 -5.01 -0.36
CA ILE A 516 19.90 -4.69 -1.75
C ILE A 516 18.56 -5.36 -2.12
N ALA A 517 18.27 -6.52 -1.54
CA ALA A 517 17.26 -7.42 -2.09
C ALA A 517 15.81 -7.13 -1.69
N ARG A 518 15.51 -6.18 -0.79
CA ARG A 518 14.13 -5.97 -0.32
C ARG A 518 13.43 -4.71 -0.81
N TYR A 519 14.11 -3.66 -1.27
CA TYR A 519 13.48 -2.35 -1.54
C TYR A 519 13.61 -1.78 -2.97
N LEU A 520 14.37 -2.43 -3.83
CA LEU A 520 14.14 -2.40 -5.28
C LEU A 520 12.96 -3.31 -5.66
#